data_AF-A0A954ST78-F1
#
_entry.id   AF-A0A954ST78-F1
#
_cell.length_a   1.000
_cell.length_b   1.000
_cell.length_c   1.000
_cell.angle_alpha   90.00
_cell.angle_beta   90.00
_cell.angle_gamma   90.00
#
_symmetry.space_group_name_H-M   'P 1'
#
loop_
_entity.id
_entity.type
_entity.pdbx_description
1 polymer ?
#
loop_
_entity_poly.entity_id
_entity_poly.type
_entity_poly.pdbx_seq_one_letter_code
_entity_poly.pdbx_strand_id
1 'polypeptide(L)'
;ILPAVLLLLVLIATIQVFRTRRLPSPIYFEFWHTWGLWATFAFLYTLKMLFALQIHHYGFALAMPATLLGILMLLHLLPESLGVYTPPQKKKDSDEIPQYSHGRLWQIVTVSILAGGMLGHFFTSSKIWLSKNVSVGVGGDMFWGESIRDRRIIAVRRAYDFLKREMGSRDTLAVIPDGTMLNYLLRKKNPTPYLLLGPWDMRAAGGDEVVTGEFEKSPPHWIVVTSDDAGIHGTGQFGASDYGEKLADWIRQNYVNAFVIQEASETSGGYSLSIVKRRPTPAPLLPPPR
;
A
#
# COMPACT_ATOMS: atom_id res chain seq x y z
N ILE A 1 -18.83 -0.42 -12.75
CA ILE A 1 -19.76 0.60 -12.18
C ILE A 1 -19.12 2.00 -12.22
N LEU A 2 -17.98 2.22 -11.54
CA LEU A 2 -17.34 3.55 -11.48
C LEU A 2 -17.03 4.19 -12.86
N PRO A 3 -16.49 3.49 -13.87
CA PRO A 3 -16.22 4.10 -15.18
C PRO A 3 -17.49 4.55 -15.93
N ALA A 4 -18.61 3.84 -15.75
CA ALA A 4 -19.88 4.18 -16.38
C ALA A 4 -20.48 5.47 -15.78
N VAL A 5 -20.36 5.65 -14.46
CA VAL A 5 -20.77 6.88 -13.78
C VAL A 5 -19.92 8.06 -14.25
N LEU A 6 -18.61 7.89 -14.36
CA LEU A 6 -17.72 8.95 -14.85
C LEU A 6 -17.99 9.30 -16.32
N LEU A 7 -18.27 8.31 -17.16
CA LEU A 7 -18.67 8.56 -18.55
C LEU A 7 -19.96 9.41 -18.62
N LEU A 8 -20.95 9.10 -17.79
CA LEU A 8 -22.17 9.91 -17.69
C LEU A 8 -21.87 11.35 -17.26
N LEU A 9 -20.96 11.55 -16.29
CA LEU A 9 -20.55 12.88 -15.84
C LEU A 9 -19.82 13.66 -16.96
N VAL A 10 -18.96 13.00 -17.73
CA VAL A 10 -18.33 13.61 -18.92
C VAL A 10 -19.37 14.05 -19.94
N LEU A 11 -20.39 13.22 -20.20
CA LEU A 11 -21.48 13.55 -21.13
C LEU A 11 -22.31 14.73 -20.62
N ILE A 12 -22.65 14.75 -19.33
CA ILE A 12 -23.36 15.88 -18.70
C ILE A 12 -22.54 17.16 -18.83
N ALA A 13 -21.24 17.12 -18.51
CA ALA A 13 -20.34 18.28 -18.65
C ALA A 13 -20.38 18.82 -20.07
N THR A 14 -20.22 17.93 -21.05
CA THR A 14 -20.16 18.26 -22.47
C THR A 14 -21.44 18.94 -22.92
N ILE A 15 -22.60 18.36 -22.58
CA ILE A 15 -23.92 18.95 -22.90
C ILE A 15 -24.07 20.33 -22.27
N GLN A 16 -23.65 20.51 -21.01
CA GLN A 16 -23.75 21.79 -20.31
C GLN A 16 -22.81 22.85 -20.89
N VAL A 17 -21.59 22.49 -21.31
CA VAL A 17 -20.69 23.41 -22.04
C VAL A 17 -21.37 23.91 -23.32
N PHE A 18 -21.98 23.03 -24.12
CA PHE A 18 -22.67 23.45 -25.34
C PHE A 18 -23.88 24.33 -25.09
N ARG A 19 -24.63 24.10 -23.99
CA ARG A 19 -25.75 24.95 -23.58
C ARG A 19 -25.30 26.31 -23.09
N THR A 20 -24.25 26.36 -22.27
CA THR A 20 -23.75 27.58 -21.62
C THR A 20 -22.93 28.46 -22.54
N ARG A 21 -22.38 27.93 -23.65
CA ARG A 21 -21.80 28.73 -24.75
C ARG A 21 -22.75 29.79 -25.33
N ARG A 22 -24.06 29.60 -25.16
CA ARG A 22 -25.10 30.55 -25.63
C ARG A 22 -25.53 31.55 -24.56
N LEU A 23 -25.03 31.42 -23.33
CA LEU A 23 -25.36 32.32 -22.23
C LEU A 23 -24.34 33.47 -22.15
N PRO A 24 -24.77 34.67 -21.74
CA PRO A 24 -23.91 35.86 -21.70
C PRO A 24 -22.89 35.88 -20.55
N SER A 25 -22.95 34.94 -19.59
CA SER A 25 -22.05 34.90 -18.43
C SER A 25 -20.89 33.91 -18.66
N PRO A 26 -19.63 34.37 -18.60
CA PRO A 26 -18.45 33.51 -18.80
C PRO A 26 -18.22 32.51 -17.66
N ILE A 27 -18.72 32.81 -16.45
CA ILE A 27 -18.47 32.02 -15.23
C ILE A 27 -18.99 30.58 -15.35
N TYR A 28 -20.18 30.40 -15.92
CA TYR A 28 -20.77 29.07 -16.08
C TYR A 28 -20.02 28.24 -17.13
N PHE A 29 -19.55 28.89 -18.20
CA PHE A 29 -18.77 28.23 -19.22
C PHE A 29 -17.43 27.71 -18.66
N GLU A 30 -16.71 28.54 -17.91
CA GLU A 30 -15.44 28.15 -17.27
C GLU A 30 -15.61 27.00 -16.28
N PHE A 31 -16.66 27.06 -15.44
CA PHE A 31 -16.97 26.00 -14.49
C PHE A 31 -17.20 24.65 -15.18
N TRP A 32 -18.13 24.59 -16.16
CA TRP A 32 -18.45 23.34 -16.85
C TRP A 32 -17.29 22.84 -17.73
N HIS A 33 -16.46 23.75 -18.26
CA HIS A 33 -15.27 23.38 -19.02
C HIS A 33 -14.21 22.72 -18.14
N THR A 34 -13.80 23.36 -17.04
CA THR A 34 -12.81 22.80 -16.11
C THR A 34 -13.32 21.51 -15.48
N TRP A 35 -14.61 21.47 -15.11
CA TRP A 35 -15.23 20.26 -14.57
C TRP A 35 -15.26 19.12 -15.59
N GLY A 36 -15.58 19.41 -16.86
CA GLY A 36 -15.56 18.43 -17.95
C GLY A 36 -14.15 17.89 -18.22
N LEU A 37 -13.12 18.74 -18.17
CA LEU A 37 -11.73 18.33 -18.29
C LEU A 37 -11.33 17.40 -17.13
N TRP A 38 -11.69 17.73 -15.90
CA TRP A 38 -11.41 16.88 -14.73
C TRP A 38 -12.16 15.55 -14.78
N ALA A 39 -13.44 15.56 -15.18
CA ALA A 39 -14.23 14.35 -15.36
C ALA A 39 -13.63 13.44 -16.45
N THR A 40 -13.15 14.04 -17.55
CA THR A 40 -12.48 13.31 -18.63
C THR A 40 -11.17 12.71 -18.15
N PHE A 41 -10.36 13.49 -17.42
CA PHE A 41 -9.14 13.00 -16.79
C PHE A 41 -9.43 11.83 -15.84
N ALA A 42 -10.38 11.97 -14.92
CA ALA A 42 -10.78 10.94 -13.98
C ALA A 42 -11.31 9.68 -14.70
N PHE A 43 -12.11 9.84 -15.76
CA PHE A 43 -12.60 8.73 -16.58
C PHE A 43 -11.44 7.98 -17.24
N LEU A 44 -10.55 8.67 -17.96
CA LEU A 44 -9.41 8.04 -18.64
C LEU A 44 -8.45 7.37 -17.64
N TYR A 45 -8.23 8.01 -16.49
CA TYR A 45 -7.35 7.49 -15.45
C TYR A 45 -7.92 6.23 -14.77
N THR A 46 -9.23 6.20 -14.52
CA THR A 46 -9.91 5.02 -13.97
C THR A 46 -10.13 3.92 -15.02
N LEU A 47 -10.30 4.28 -16.29
CA LEU A 47 -10.37 3.34 -17.41
C LEU A 47 -9.09 2.51 -17.53
N LYS A 48 -7.94 3.08 -17.13
CA LYS A 48 -6.66 2.37 -17.04
C LYS A 48 -6.74 1.12 -16.13
N MET A 49 -7.66 1.09 -15.15
CA MET A 49 -7.89 -0.10 -14.32
C MET A 49 -8.46 -1.29 -15.10
N LEU A 50 -9.17 -1.07 -16.21
CA LEU A 50 -9.69 -2.17 -17.05
C LEU A 50 -8.57 -2.88 -17.84
N PHE A 51 -7.47 -2.18 -18.14
CA PHE A 51 -6.39 -2.66 -18.99
C PHE A 51 -5.23 -3.29 -18.20
N ALA A 52 -5.55 -4.08 -17.17
CA ALA A 52 -4.60 -4.87 -16.38
C ALA A 52 -3.67 -4.06 -15.42
N LEU A 53 -4.28 -3.32 -14.50
CA LEU A 53 -3.59 -2.86 -13.28
C LEU A 53 -4.24 -3.54 -12.07
N GLN A 54 -3.42 -4.16 -11.24
CA GLN A 54 -3.83 -4.83 -10.00
C GLN A 54 -4.66 -3.86 -9.14
N ILE A 55 -5.99 -3.98 -9.20
CA ILE A 55 -6.95 -3.10 -8.49
C ILE A 55 -6.62 -3.06 -7.00
N HIS A 56 -6.11 -4.18 -6.48
CA HIS A 56 -5.70 -4.36 -5.09
C HIS A 56 -4.51 -3.49 -4.67
N HIS A 57 -3.59 -3.11 -5.57
CA HIS A 57 -2.38 -2.35 -5.20
C HIS A 57 -2.55 -0.83 -5.36
N TYR A 58 -3.13 -0.39 -6.48
CA TYR A 58 -3.20 1.05 -6.82
C TYR A 58 -4.61 1.58 -7.11
N GLY A 59 -5.66 0.76 -6.94
CA GLY A 59 -7.04 1.18 -7.22
C GLY A 59 -7.46 2.43 -6.44
N PHE A 60 -6.98 2.60 -5.20
CA PHE A 60 -7.29 3.78 -4.38
C PHE A 60 -6.69 5.07 -4.96
N ALA A 61 -5.45 5.03 -5.45
CA ALA A 61 -4.78 6.18 -6.05
C ALA A 61 -5.43 6.54 -7.40
N LEU A 62 -5.77 5.52 -8.19
CA LEU A 62 -6.45 5.69 -9.49
C LEU A 62 -7.87 6.24 -9.34
N ALA A 63 -8.56 5.90 -8.24
CA ALA A 63 -9.91 6.39 -7.96
C ALA A 63 -9.95 7.80 -7.32
N MET A 64 -8.80 8.36 -6.90
CA MET A 64 -8.77 9.64 -6.17
C MET A 64 -9.38 10.81 -6.97
N PRO A 65 -9.03 11.04 -8.26
CA PRO A 65 -9.63 12.14 -9.04
C PRO A 65 -11.15 11.98 -9.20
N ALA A 66 -11.63 10.75 -9.36
CA ALA A 66 -13.05 10.42 -9.43
C ALA A 66 -13.77 10.65 -8.10
N THR A 67 -13.09 10.35 -6.99
CA THR A 67 -13.61 10.58 -5.63
C THR A 67 -13.79 12.07 -5.36
N LEU A 68 -12.81 12.91 -5.74
CA LEU A 68 -12.92 14.37 -5.64
C LEU A 68 -14.09 14.92 -6.48
N LEU A 69 -14.28 14.40 -7.70
CA LEU A 69 -15.42 14.75 -8.55
C LEU A 69 -16.75 14.37 -7.86
N GLY A 70 -16.81 13.19 -7.24
CA GLY A 70 -17.96 12.74 -6.46
C GLY A 70 -18.25 13.64 -5.26
N ILE A 71 -17.22 14.08 -4.53
CA ILE A 71 -17.36 15.04 -3.42
C ILE A 71 -17.92 16.37 -3.93
N LEU A 72 -17.39 16.92 -5.02
CA LEU A 72 -17.92 18.14 -5.63
C LEU A 72 -19.37 17.97 -6.09
N MET A 73 -19.71 16.81 -6.67
CA MET A 73 -21.07 16.52 -7.09
C MET A 73 -22.04 16.51 -5.90
N LEU A 74 -21.64 15.90 -4.78
CA LEU A 74 -22.44 15.85 -3.55
C LEU A 74 -22.51 17.23 -2.87
N LEU A 75 -21.43 17.98 -2.77
CA LEU A 75 -21.42 19.22 -2.00
C LEU A 75 -21.98 20.42 -2.77
N HIS A 76 -21.93 20.40 -4.10
CA HIS A 76 -22.27 21.55 -4.94
C HIS A 76 -23.36 21.25 -5.96
N LEU A 77 -23.12 20.33 -6.90
CA LEU A 77 -24.01 20.13 -8.06
C LEU A 77 -25.39 19.55 -7.68
N LEU A 78 -25.42 18.52 -6.82
CA LEU A 78 -26.67 17.92 -6.34
C LEU A 78 -27.51 18.94 -5.56
N PRO A 79 -27.00 19.59 -4.50
CA PRO A 79 -27.80 20.58 -3.78
C PRO A 79 -28.26 21.74 -4.66
N GLU A 80 -27.42 22.25 -5.57
CA GLU A 80 -27.85 23.28 -6.52
C GLU A 80 -29.01 22.79 -7.42
N SER A 81 -28.90 21.58 -7.98
CA SER A 81 -29.95 20.98 -8.83
C SER A 81 -31.27 20.69 -8.09
N LEU A 82 -31.18 20.43 -6.79
CA LEU A 82 -32.34 20.20 -5.91
C LEU A 82 -32.91 21.51 -5.34
N GLY A 83 -32.40 22.67 -5.77
CA GLY A 83 -32.87 23.99 -5.31
C GLY A 83 -32.52 24.29 -3.85
N VAL A 84 -31.59 23.56 -3.25
CA VAL A 84 -31.14 23.75 -1.86
C VAL A 84 -30.48 25.12 -1.68
N TYR A 85 -29.68 25.52 -2.66
CA TYR A 85 -29.12 26.86 -2.77
C TYR A 85 -29.97 27.67 -3.75
N THR A 86 -31.09 28.21 -3.27
CA THR A 86 -31.77 29.26 -4.05
C THR A 86 -31.02 30.57 -3.79
N PRO A 87 -30.30 31.17 -4.75
CA PRO A 87 -29.77 32.51 -4.57
C PRO A 87 -30.96 33.46 -4.33
N PRO A 88 -30.83 34.47 -3.45
CA PRO A 88 -31.90 35.44 -3.24
C PRO A 88 -32.22 36.10 -4.58
N GLN A 89 -33.40 35.81 -5.13
CA GLN A 89 -33.92 36.61 -6.23
C GLN A 89 -34.15 38.01 -5.68
N LYS A 90 -33.45 39.01 -6.21
CA LYS A 90 -33.80 40.41 -6.01
C LYS A 90 -35.21 40.63 -6.60
N LYS A 91 -36.25 40.43 -5.79
CA LYS A 91 -37.56 41.04 -6.01
C LYS A 91 -37.51 42.43 -5.40
N LYS A 92 -37.98 43.42 -6.16
CA LYS A 92 -37.63 44.83 -5.97
C LYS A 92 -38.21 45.49 -4.72
N ASP A 93 -39.21 44.91 -4.03
CA ASP A 93 -39.92 45.62 -2.94
C ASP A 93 -40.58 44.69 -1.89
N SER A 94 -39.89 43.68 -1.35
CA SER A 94 -40.42 43.02 -0.13
C SER A 94 -39.32 42.36 0.69
N ASP A 95 -39.35 42.62 1.99
CA ASP A 95 -38.63 41.91 3.04
C ASP A 95 -39.09 40.45 3.09
N GLU A 96 -38.66 39.63 2.13
CA GLU A 96 -38.84 38.18 2.18
C GLU A 96 -37.58 37.50 2.72
N ILE A 97 -37.74 36.88 3.88
CA ILE A 97 -36.79 35.97 4.51
C ILE A 97 -36.49 34.83 3.52
N PRO A 98 -35.22 34.49 3.23
CA PRO A 98 -34.88 33.39 2.33
C PRO A 98 -35.55 32.09 2.80
N GLN A 99 -36.53 31.57 2.04
CA GLN A 99 -37.14 30.28 2.33
C GLN A 99 -36.26 29.14 1.84
N TYR A 100 -35.44 28.61 2.73
CA TYR A 100 -34.70 27.37 2.55
C TYR A 100 -35.65 26.16 2.56
N SER A 101 -36.40 25.93 1.50
CA SER A 101 -37.45 24.89 1.50
C SER A 101 -36.91 23.45 1.49
N HIS A 102 -35.71 23.21 0.94
CA HIS A 102 -35.15 21.85 0.79
C HIS A 102 -33.75 21.65 1.43
N GLY A 103 -33.12 22.72 1.93
CA GLY A 103 -31.74 22.64 2.45
C GLY A 103 -31.59 21.80 3.71
N ARG A 104 -32.61 21.79 4.58
CA ARG A 104 -32.59 20.97 5.80
C ARG A 104 -32.63 19.47 5.49
N LEU A 105 -33.43 19.05 4.51
CA LEU A 105 -33.49 17.65 4.07
C LEU A 105 -32.14 17.22 3.47
N TRP A 106 -31.54 18.06 2.62
CA TRP A 106 -30.22 17.78 2.03
C TRP A 106 -29.12 17.69 3.08
N GLN A 107 -29.11 18.61 4.06
CA GLN A 107 -28.19 18.56 5.19
C GLN A 107 -28.35 17.27 6.00
N ILE A 108 -29.59 16.86 6.30
CA ILE A 108 -29.86 15.60 7.01
C ILE A 108 -29.31 14.43 6.20
N VAL A 109 -29.62 14.33 4.90
CA VAL A 109 -29.13 13.24 4.03
C VAL A 109 -27.60 13.21 4.00
N THR A 110 -26.96 14.37 3.80
CA THR A 110 -25.49 14.49 3.73
C THR A 110 -24.85 14.06 5.04
N VAL A 111 -25.34 14.59 6.17
CA VAL A 111 -24.84 14.24 7.50
C VAL A 111 -25.08 12.76 7.80
N SER A 112 -26.22 12.19 7.42
CA SER A 112 -26.51 10.77 7.61
C SER A 112 -25.56 9.87 6.80
N ILE A 113 -25.24 10.22 5.56
CA ILE A 113 -24.27 9.48 4.74
C ILE A 113 -22.88 9.55 5.36
N LEU A 114 -22.43 10.75 5.76
CA LEU A 114 -21.13 10.93 6.39
C LEU A 114 -21.04 10.19 7.72
N ALA A 115 -22.05 10.32 8.58
CA ALA A 115 -22.14 9.63 9.86
C ALA A 115 -22.16 8.11 9.66
N GLY A 116 -22.93 7.61 8.69
CA GLY A 116 -22.97 6.18 8.34
C GLY A 116 -21.61 5.65 7.88
N GLY A 117 -20.90 6.41 7.03
CA GLY A 117 -19.55 6.09 6.59
C GLY A 117 -18.53 6.10 7.74
N MET A 118 -18.57 7.13 8.59
CA MET A 118 -17.71 7.24 9.78
C MET A 118 -17.96 6.10 10.78
N LEU A 119 -19.23 5.77 11.04
CA LEU A 119 -19.60 4.65 11.91
C LEU A 119 -19.17 3.31 11.31
N GLY A 120 -19.41 3.09 10.02
CA GLY A 120 -18.98 1.88 9.32
C GLY A 120 -17.46 1.68 9.37
N HIS A 121 -16.70 2.76 9.13
CA HIS A 121 -15.25 2.75 9.31
C HIS A 121 -14.87 2.49 10.76
N PHE A 122 -15.49 3.18 11.72
CA PHE A 122 -15.23 2.99 13.16
C PHE A 122 -15.46 1.55 13.59
N PHE A 123 -16.57 0.92 13.20
CA PHE A 123 -16.86 -0.48 13.53
C PHE A 123 -15.87 -1.43 12.87
N THR A 124 -15.50 -1.20 11.61
CA THR A 124 -14.53 -2.03 10.89
C THR A 124 -13.14 -1.92 11.51
N SER A 125 -12.67 -0.70 11.79
CA SER A 125 -11.41 -0.45 12.46
C SER A 125 -11.39 -1.00 13.87
N SER A 126 -12.48 -0.86 14.63
CA SER A 126 -12.60 -1.42 15.98
C SER A 126 -12.52 -2.94 15.96
N LYS A 127 -13.17 -3.61 15.00
CA LYS A 127 -13.05 -5.07 14.82
C LYS A 127 -11.61 -5.49 14.54
N ILE A 128 -10.91 -4.78 13.63
CA ILE A 128 -9.50 -5.07 13.31
C ILE A 128 -8.59 -4.80 14.51
N TRP A 129 -8.86 -3.74 15.26
CA TRP A 129 -8.09 -3.39 16.45
C TRP A 129 -8.24 -4.44 17.54
N LEU A 130 -9.47 -4.88 17.80
CA LEU A 130 -9.77 -5.91 18.80
C LEU A 130 -9.25 -7.30 18.41
N SER A 131 -9.02 -7.57 17.11
CA SER A 131 -8.42 -8.81 16.65
C SER A 131 -6.88 -8.83 16.74
N LYS A 132 -6.24 -7.72 17.13
CA LYS A 132 -4.78 -7.69 17.36
C LYS A 132 -4.43 -8.47 18.62
N ASN A 133 -3.93 -9.69 18.42
CA ASN A 133 -3.73 -10.68 19.47
C ASN A 133 -2.29 -11.23 19.52
N VAL A 134 -1.43 -10.87 18.56
CA VAL A 134 -0.03 -11.30 18.52
C VAL A 134 0.88 -10.11 18.80
N SER A 135 1.59 -10.15 19.92
CA SER A 135 2.64 -9.18 20.22
C SER A 135 3.97 -9.59 19.57
N VAL A 136 4.77 -8.63 19.15
CA VAL A 136 6.14 -8.82 18.65
C VAL A 136 7.04 -7.76 19.29
N GLY A 137 8.24 -8.15 19.71
CA GLY A 137 9.16 -7.26 20.43
C GLY A 137 8.91 -7.22 21.94
N VAL A 138 9.59 -6.29 22.62
CA VAL A 138 9.52 -6.10 24.08
C VAL A 138 9.63 -4.61 24.44
N GLY A 139 9.08 -4.22 25.60
CA GLY A 139 9.19 -2.84 26.10
C GLY A 139 8.61 -1.82 25.12
N GLY A 140 9.33 -0.71 24.90
CA GLY A 140 8.90 0.36 23.98
C GLY A 140 8.91 -0.03 22.50
N ASP A 141 9.56 -1.14 22.12
CA ASP A 141 9.58 -1.64 20.74
C ASP A 141 8.48 -2.68 20.48
N MET A 142 7.61 -2.94 21.46
CA MET A 142 6.54 -3.92 21.33
C MET A 142 5.39 -3.37 20.50
N PHE A 143 4.93 -4.13 19.52
CA PHE A 143 3.73 -3.82 18.76
C PHE A 143 2.83 -5.05 18.63
N TRP A 144 1.57 -4.80 18.27
CA TRP A 144 0.54 -5.84 18.14
C TRP A 144 0.08 -5.96 16.70
N GLY A 145 0.06 -7.18 16.20
CA GLY A 145 -0.52 -7.55 14.91
C GLY A 145 -1.73 -8.47 15.08
N GLU A 146 -2.48 -8.58 14.00
CA GLU A 146 -3.70 -9.37 13.87
C GLU A 146 -3.35 -10.69 13.17
N SER A 147 -3.80 -11.82 13.70
CA SER A 147 -3.34 -13.14 13.26
C SER A 147 -4.31 -13.91 12.36
N ILE A 148 -5.57 -13.49 12.25
CA ILE A 148 -6.61 -14.23 11.51
C ILE A 148 -6.51 -13.89 10.01
N ARG A 149 -6.35 -12.61 9.67
CA ARG A 149 -6.23 -12.15 8.27
C ARG A 149 -4.77 -12.07 7.84
N ASP A 150 -3.87 -11.68 8.73
CA ASP A 150 -2.45 -11.54 8.42
C ASP A 150 -1.56 -12.52 9.21
N ARG A 151 -1.38 -13.73 8.67
CA ARG A 151 -0.53 -14.75 9.31
C ARG A 151 0.96 -14.43 9.28
N ARG A 152 1.40 -13.38 8.57
CA ARG A 152 2.82 -12.96 8.56
C ARG A 152 3.30 -12.57 9.95
N ILE A 153 2.41 -11.98 10.77
CA ILE A 153 2.78 -11.63 12.16
C ILE A 153 3.19 -12.85 12.98
N ILE A 154 2.56 -14.01 12.75
CA ILE A 154 2.90 -15.27 13.44
C ILE A 154 4.30 -15.71 13.02
N ALA A 155 4.60 -15.67 11.72
CA ALA A 155 5.90 -16.04 11.20
C ALA A 155 7.01 -15.12 11.72
N VAL A 156 6.78 -13.80 11.71
CA VAL A 156 7.70 -12.80 12.28
C VAL A 156 7.91 -13.02 13.77
N ARG A 157 6.85 -13.27 14.55
CA ARG A 157 6.95 -13.55 15.99
C ARG A 157 7.80 -14.78 16.27
N ARG A 158 7.54 -15.88 15.56
CA ARG A 158 8.29 -17.13 15.70
C ARG A 158 9.76 -16.96 15.29
N ALA A 159 10.02 -16.21 14.21
CA ALA A 159 11.37 -15.88 13.79
C ALA A 159 12.12 -15.05 14.83
N TYR A 160 11.47 -14.02 15.41
CA TYR A 160 12.02 -13.23 16.50
C TYR A 160 12.37 -14.10 17.71
N ASP A 161 11.44 -14.95 18.16
CA ASP A 161 11.66 -15.82 19.33
C ASP A 161 12.79 -16.84 19.08
N PHE A 162 12.89 -17.37 17.86
CA PHE A 162 13.98 -18.27 17.45
C PHE A 162 15.33 -17.56 17.47
N LEU A 163 15.46 -16.45 16.74
CA LEU A 163 16.73 -15.72 16.62
C LEU A 163 17.21 -15.17 17.96
N LYS A 164 16.29 -14.72 18.82
CA LYS A 164 16.62 -14.23 20.16
C LYS A 164 17.29 -15.30 21.03
N ARG A 165 16.92 -16.58 20.85
CA ARG A 165 17.53 -17.70 21.58
C ARG A 165 18.85 -18.17 20.97
N GLU A 166 18.91 -18.22 19.64
CA GLU A 166 20.02 -18.86 18.93
C GLU A 166 21.20 -17.93 18.59
N MET A 167 20.96 -16.62 18.47
CA MET A 167 22.00 -15.68 18.05
C MET A 167 22.94 -15.30 19.20
N GLY A 168 24.24 -15.46 18.96
CA GLY A 168 25.29 -14.93 19.84
C GLY A 168 25.34 -13.41 19.86
N SER A 169 25.98 -12.81 20.86
CA SER A 169 26.09 -11.35 21.01
C SER A 169 26.80 -10.67 19.83
N ARG A 170 27.78 -11.34 19.21
CA ARG A 170 28.55 -10.86 18.06
C ARG A 170 27.97 -11.24 16.71
N ASP A 171 26.91 -12.04 16.68
CA ASP A 171 26.30 -12.48 15.44
C ASP A 171 25.69 -11.29 14.69
N THR A 172 25.77 -11.36 13.37
CA THR A 172 25.18 -10.38 12.44
C THR A 172 24.02 -11.02 11.68
N LEU A 173 23.04 -10.20 11.28
CA LEU A 173 21.80 -10.64 10.65
C LEU A 173 21.54 -9.83 9.39
N ALA A 174 21.22 -10.48 8.28
CA ALA A 174 20.59 -9.83 7.13
C ALA A 174 19.16 -10.39 6.97
N VAL A 175 18.23 -9.55 6.52
CA VAL A 175 16.85 -9.97 6.24
C VAL A 175 16.53 -9.54 4.83
N ILE A 176 16.05 -10.47 3.99
CA ILE A 176 15.83 -10.26 2.58
C ILE A 176 14.47 -10.84 2.13
N PRO A 177 13.80 -10.22 1.16
CA PRO A 177 14.13 -8.92 0.56
C PRO A 177 13.73 -7.71 1.42
N ASP A 178 12.78 -7.86 2.33
CA ASP A 178 12.37 -6.86 3.31
C ASP A 178 12.17 -7.53 4.68
N GLY A 179 12.38 -6.78 5.76
CA GLY A 179 12.22 -7.26 7.13
C GLY A 179 13.29 -6.75 8.11
N THR A 180 13.89 -5.60 7.83
CA THR A 180 14.86 -4.93 8.72
C THR A 180 14.35 -4.64 10.12
N MET A 181 13.03 -4.73 10.31
CA MET A 181 12.39 -4.78 11.62
C MET A 181 13.03 -5.84 12.53
N LEU A 182 13.39 -7.04 12.05
CA LEU A 182 14.04 -8.04 12.91
C LEU A 182 15.44 -7.60 13.34
N ASN A 183 16.22 -6.95 12.47
CA ASN A 183 17.49 -6.33 12.85
C ASN A 183 17.30 -5.32 13.98
N TYR A 184 16.31 -4.45 13.84
CA TYR A 184 15.98 -3.45 14.84
C TYR A 184 15.59 -4.12 16.16
N LEU A 185 14.59 -5.01 16.18
CA LEU A 185 14.08 -5.63 17.40
C LEU A 185 15.11 -6.51 18.14
N LEU A 186 16.01 -7.16 17.41
CA LEU A 186 17.06 -8.01 17.98
C LEU A 186 18.36 -7.24 18.29
N ARG A 187 18.42 -5.95 17.94
CA ARG A 187 19.62 -5.11 18.04
C ARG A 187 20.81 -5.73 17.29
N LYS A 188 20.57 -6.25 16.08
CA LYS A 188 21.58 -6.93 15.26
C LYS A 188 21.97 -6.11 14.04
N LYS A 189 23.28 -5.94 13.86
CA LYS A 189 23.84 -5.26 12.69
C LYS A 189 23.61 -6.10 11.44
N ASN A 190 23.15 -5.45 10.37
CA ASN A 190 23.30 -5.95 9.01
C ASN A 190 24.71 -5.61 8.51
N PRO A 191 25.55 -6.60 8.15
CA PRO A 191 26.92 -6.34 7.74
C PRO A 191 27.02 -5.84 6.30
N THR A 192 25.94 -5.90 5.52
CA THR A 192 25.88 -5.39 4.14
C THR A 192 25.41 -3.93 4.13
N PRO A 193 25.66 -3.17 3.05
CA PRO A 193 25.21 -1.77 2.97
C PRO A 193 23.71 -1.63 2.68
N TYR A 194 22.98 -2.73 2.49
CA TYR A 194 21.61 -2.71 2.00
C TYR A 194 20.60 -2.84 3.14
N LEU A 195 19.69 -1.88 3.22
CA LEU A 195 18.55 -1.94 4.13
C LEU A 195 17.44 -2.82 3.53
N LEU A 196 17.07 -2.54 2.28
CA LEU A 196 16.01 -3.25 1.56
C LEU A 196 16.61 -3.81 0.26
N LEU A 197 16.09 -4.95 -0.16
CA LEU A 197 16.49 -5.63 -1.40
C LEU A 197 15.27 -6.01 -2.22
N GLY A 198 14.26 -5.15 -2.26
CA GLY A 198 13.18 -5.26 -3.24
C GLY A 198 13.73 -5.20 -4.68
N PRO A 199 12.94 -5.58 -5.70
CA PRO A 199 13.40 -5.59 -7.09
C PRO A 199 13.98 -4.25 -7.56
N TRP A 200 13.39 -3.13 -7.14
CA TRP A 200 13.91 -1.79 -7.46
C TRP A 200 15.20 -1.46 -6.71
N ASP A 201 15.29 -1.81 -5.43
CA ASP A 201 16.49 -1.57 -4.62
C ASP A 201 17.68 -2.36 -5.16
N MET A 202 17.46 -3.63 -5.54
CA MET A 202 18.49 -4.47 -6.14
C MET A 202 18.97 -3.91 -7.48
N ARG A 203 18.07 -3.41 -8.33
CA ARG A 203 18.45 -2.73 -9.58
C ARG A 203 19.23 -1.43 -9.30
N ALA A 204 18.76 -0.61 -8.37
CA ALA A 204 19.41 0.63 -7.99
C ALA A 204 20.80 0.41 -7.38
N ALA A 205 21.00 -0.72 -6.68
CA ALA A 205 22.27 -1.14 -6.11
C ALA A 205 23.31 -1.61 -7.16
N GLY A 206 22.97 -1.65 -8.45
CA GLY A 206 23.84 -2.13 -9.52
C GLY A 206 23.55 -3.55 -9.98
N GLY A 207 22.45 -4.16 -9.51
CA GLY A 207 22.00 -5.49 -9.91
C GLY A 207 22.48 -6.61 -8.98
N ASP A 208 21.97 -7.81 -9.24
CA ASP A 208 22.15 -8.99 -8.39
C ASP A 208 23.61 -9.40 -8.19
N GLU A 209 24.46 -9.25 -9.22
CA GLU A 209 25.90 -9.53 -9.14
C GLU A 209 26.61 -8.65 -8.10
N VAL A 210 26.35 -7.33 -8.14
CA VAL A 210 26.98 -6.38 -7.23
C VAL A 210 26.53 -6.64 -5.80
N VAL A 211 25.22 -6.86 -5.62
CA VAL A 211 24.65 -7.18 -4.31
C VAL A 211 25.25 -8.47 -3.77
N THR A 212 25.33 -9.53 -4.58
CA THR A 212 25.93 -10.82 -4.19
C THR A 212 27.39 -10.64 -3.76
N GLY A 213 28.18 -9.86 -4.50
CA GLY A 213 29.57 -9.55 -4.15
C GLY A 213 29.73 -8.85 -2.80
N GLU A 214 28.78 -8.00 -2.38
CA GLU A 214 28.81 -7.38 -1.05
C GLU A 214 28.48 -8.37 0.08
N PHE A 215 27.56 -9.31 -0.17
CA PHE A 215 27.29 -10.42 0.76
C PHE A 215 28.50 -11.37 0.88
N GLU A 216 29.25 -11.58 -0.20
CA GLU A 216 30.50 -12.35 -0.18
C GLU A 216 31.60 -11.67 0.61
N LYS A 217 31.78 -10.36 0.47
CA LYS A 217 32.78 -9.57 1.19
C LYS A 217 32.49 -9.51 2.70
N SER A 218 31.23 -9.33 3.07
CA SER A 218 30.79 -9.17 4.46
C SER A 218 29.65 -10.14 4.81
N PRO A 219 29.93 -11.45 4.86
CA PRO A 219 28.89 -12.46 4.99
C PRO A 219 28.24 -12.42 6.39
N PRO A 220 26.90 -12.31 6.48
CA PRO A 220 26.21 -12.38 7.75
C PRO A 220 26.30 -13.76 8.39
N HIS A 221 26.17 -13.81 9.72
CA HIS A 221 26.09 -15.09 10.43
C HIS A 221 24.74 -15.78 10.18
N TRP A 222 23.69 -14.97 10.06
CA TRP A 222 22.32 -15.39 9.86
C TRP A 222 21.66 -14.60 8.73
N ILE A 223 20.87 -15.28 7.91
CA ILE A 223 20.01 -14.64 6.91
C ILE A 223 18.58 -15.10 7.14
N VAL A 224 17.64 -14.16 7.13
CA VAL A 224 16.21 -14.46 7.03
C VAL A 224 15.77 -14.18 5.61
N VAL A 225 15.19 -15.17 4.94
CA VAL A 225 14.65 -15.05 3.58
C VAL A 225 13.14 -15.17 3.66
N THR A 226 12.43 -14.13 3.24
CA THR A 226 10.97 -14.10 3.20
C THR A 226 10.47 -14.23 1.77
N SER A 227 9.41 -15.01 1.54
CA SER A 227 8.73 -15.03 0.25
C SER A 227 7.72 -13.89 0.19
N ASP A 228 8.17 -12.74 -0.29
CA ASP A 228 7.26 -11.64 -0.63
C ASP A 228 6.82 -11.74 -2.10
N ASP A 229 5.57 -11.40 -2.38
CA ASP A 229 5.06 -11.34 -3.75
C ASP A 229 5.48 -10.00 -4.38
N ALA A 230 6.53 -10.05 -5.19
CA ALA A 230 7.02 -8.89 -5.91
C ALA A 230 6.27 -8.65 -7.24
N GLY A 231 5.09 -9.24 -7.44
CA GLY A 231 4.28 -9.08 -8.64
C GLY A 231 3.87 -7.63 -8.92
N ILE A 232 3.82 -6.77 -7.91
CA ILE A 232 3.68 -5.30 -8.05
C ILE A 232 4.80 -4.69 -8.91
N HIS A 233 5.96 -5.33 -8.97
CA HIS A 233 7.13 -4.92 -9.75
C HIS A 233 7.28 -5.67 -11.07
N GLY A 234 6.30 -6.52 -11.41
CA GLY A 234 6.32 -7.35 -12.61
C GLY A 234 7.33 -8.51 -12.54
N THR A 235 7.81 -8.84 -11.34
CA THR A 235 8.78 -9.91 -11.11
C THR A 235 8.19 -11.01 -10.21
N GLY A 236 8.81 -12.18 -10.23
CA GLY A 236 8.46 -13.29 -9.33
C GLY A 236 8.92 -13.08 -7.88
N GLN A 237 8.97 -14.17 -7.12
CA GLN A 237 9.53 -14.17 -5.77
C GLN A 237 11.06 -14.04 -5.79
N PHE A 238 11.65 -13.67 -4.66
CA PHE A 238 13.11 -13.65 -4.51
C PHE A 238 13.73 -15.01 -4.86
N GLY A 239 14.77 -14.99 -5.69
CA GLY A 239 15.44 -16.18 -6.23
C GLY A 239 14.89 -16.65 -7.59
N ALA A 240 13.90 -15.96 -8.16
CA ALA A 240 13.53 -16.13 -9.57
C ALA A 240 14.61 -15.57 -10.50
N SER A 241 14.64 -16.03 -11.76
CA SER A 241 15.68 -15.66 -12.74
C SER A 241 15.73 -14.16 -13.07
N ASP A 242 14.66 -13.42 -12.79
CA ASP A 242 14.56 -11.98 -12.98
C ASP A 242 14.79 -11.18 -11.69
N TYR A 243 15.01 -11.85 -10.56
CA TYR A 243 15.13 -11.23 -9.24
C TYR A 243 15.89 -12.09 -8.22
N GLY A 244 17.15 -11.72 -7.95
CA GLY A 244 17.93 -12.25 -6.81
C GLY A 244 18.39 -13.70 -6.96
N GLU A 245 18.40 -14.25 -8.20
CA GLU A 245 18.82 -15.61 -8.50
C GLU A 245 20.22 -15.93 -7.97
N LYS A 246 21.21 -15.07 -8.25
CA LYS A 246 22.61 -15.30 -7.87
C LYS A 246 22.80 -15.21 -6.37
N LEU A 247 22.17 -14.23 -5.72
CA LEU A 247 22.21 -14.13 -4.27
C LEU A 247 21.53 -15.35 -3.62
N ALA A 248 20.39 -15.79 -4.14
CA ALA A 248 19.71 -16.98 -3.65
C ALA A 248 20.58 -18.24 -3.82
N ASP A 249 21.26 -18.41 -4.96
CA ASP A 249 22.22 -19.49 -5.19
C ASP A 249 23.38 -19.45 -4.22
N TRP A 250 23.98 -18.28 -4.03
CA TRP A 250 25.07 -18.09 -3.07
C TRP A 250 24.63 -18.45 -1.65
N ILE A 251 23.43 -18.05 -1.24
CA ILE A 251 22.85 -18.41 0.07
C ILE A 251 22.71 -19.94 0.18
N ARG A 252 22.14 -20.61 -0.83
CA ARG A 252 21.98 -22.07 -0.86
C ARG A 252 23.32 -22.81 -0.74
N GLN A 253 24.39 -22.25 -1.30
CA GLN A 253 25.73 -22.83 -1.27
C GLN A 253 26.50 -22.56 0.04
N ASN A 254 26.21 -21.46 0.73
CA ASN A 254 27.02 -21.02 1.88
C ASN A 254 26.32 -21.15 3.24
N TYR A 255 25.01 -21.41 3.25
CA TYR A 255 24.20 -21.47 4.46
C TYR A 255 23.46 -22.80 4.58
N VAL A 256 23.01 -23.12 5.79
CA VAL A 256 22.13 -24.26 6.08
C VAL A 256 20.84 -23.78 6.71
N ASN A 257 19.72 -24.42 6.36
CA ASN A 257 18.43 -24.12 6.96
C ASN A 257 18.48 -24.42 8.47
N ALA A 258 18.20 -23.41 9.28
CA ALA A 258 18.11 -23.52 10.72
C ALA A 258 16.64 -23.52 11.19
N PHE A 259 15.77 -22.80 10.49
CA PHE A 259 14.34 -22.73 10.80
C PHE A 259 13.54 -22.39 9.55
N VAL A 260 12.38 -23.01 9.35
CA VAL A 260 11.50 -22.74 8.19
C VAL A 260 10.06 -22.65 8.68
N ILE A 261 9.36 -21.63 8.21
CA ILE A 261 7.95 -21.38 8.49
C ILE A 261 7.24 -21.26 7.14
N GLN A 262 6.14 -21.97 7.00
CA GLN A 262 5.21 -21.81 5.89
C GLN A 262 3.83 -21.54 6.49
N GLU A 263 3.33 -20.32 6.30
CA GLU A 263 1.98 -19.93 6.71
C GLU A 263 1.13 -19.75 5.44
N ALA A 264 0.06 -20.54 5.35
CA ALA A 264 -0.91 -20.38 4.26
C ALA A 264 -1.63 -19.04 4.44
N SER A 265 -1.43 -18.09 3.52
CA SER A 265 -2.20 -16.86 3.48
C SER A 265 -3.37 -17.03 2.52
N GLU A 266 -4.60 -16.84 3.00
CA GLU A 266 -5.81 -16.90 2.17
C GLU A 266 -5.85 -15.74 1.16
N THR A 267 -5.17 -14.63 1.43
CA THR A 267 -5.27 -13.39 0.65
C THR A 267 -4.04 -13.04 -0.18
N SER A 268 -2.87 -13.63 0.11
CA SER A 268 -1.60 -13.22 -0.49
C SER A 268 -0.72 -14.37 -0.98
N GLY A 269 -1.33 -15.52 -1.33
CA GLY A 269 -0.61 -16.63 -1.96
C GLY A 269 0.55 -17.17 -1.12
N GLY A 270 0.29 -17.64 0.09
CA GLY A 270 1.27 -18.34 0.94
C GLY A 270 2.50 -17.51 1.36
N TYR A 271 2.64 -17.22 2.65
CA TYR A 271 3.85 -16.57 3.17
C TYR A 271 4.81 -17.60 3.75
N SER A 272 6.06 -17.56 3.32
CA SER A 272 7.13 -18.38 3.87
C SER A 272 8.27 -17.50 4.39
N LEU A 273 8.89 -17.98 5.46
CA LEU A 273 10.06 -17.36 6.06
C LEU A 273 11.04 -18.48 6.40
N SER A 274 12.24 -18.42 5.84
CA SER A 274 13.34 -19.31 6.19
C SER A 274 14.43 -18.53 6.91
N ILE A 275 15.05 -19.17 7.89
CA ILE A 275 16.20 -18.66 8.63
C ILE A 275 17.34 -19.63 8.34
N VAL A 276 18.43 -19.08 7.80
CA VAL A 276 19.59 -19.86 7.43
C VAL A 276 20.80 -19.36 8.22
N LYS A 277 21.64 -20.31 8.63
CA LYS A 277 22.88 -20.06 9.37
C LYS A 277 24.07 -20.34 8.48
N ARG A 278 25.09 -19.48 8.55
CA ARG A 278 26.31 -19.65 7.76
C ARG A 278 26.97 -21.00 8.07
N ARG A 279 27.38 -21.73 7.04
CA ARG A 279 28.17 -22.96 7.22
C ARG A 279 29.50 -22.61 7.89
N PRO A 280 30.01 -23.45 8.80
CA PRO A 280 31.37 -23.30 9.30
C PRO A 280 32.31 -23.30 8.11
N THR A 281 33.13 -22.26 7.95
CA THR A 281 34.22 -22.29 6.98
C THR A 281 35.16 -23.42 7.37
N PRO A 282 35.50 -24.37 6.48
CA PRO A 282 36.51 -25.37 6.78
C PRO A 282 37.79 -24.65 7.24
N ALA A 283 38.38 -25.10 8.35
CA ALA A 283 39.64 -24.54 8.81
C ALA A 283 40.66 -24.63 7.66
N PRO A 284 41.47 -23.59 7.40
CA PRO A 284 42.55 -23.70 6.42
C PRO A 284 43.42 -24.90 6.81
N LEU A 285 43.65 -25.82 5.86
CA LEU A 285 44.64 -26.87 6.05
C LEU A 285 45.96 -26.17 6.37
N LEU A 286 46.46 -26.34 7.60
CA LEU A 286 47.79 -25.87 7.95
C LEU A 286 48.77 -26.48 6.93
N PRO A 287 49.66 -25.69 6.31
CA PRO A 287 50.70 -26.25 5.47
C PRO A 287 51.52 -27.24 6.31
N PRO A 288 51.99 -28.35 5.71
CA PRO A 288 52.80 -29.32 6.43
C PRO A 288 54.03 -28.63 7.05
N PRO A 289 54.46 -29.06 8.25
CA PRO A 289 55.66 -28.51 8.87
C PRO A 289 56.85 -28.68 7.91
N ARG A 290 57.63 -27.61 7.76
CA ARG A 290 58.88 -27.60 7.00
C ARG A 290 59.94 -28.48 7.66
#